data_AF-A0A7S0YQS0-F1
#
_entry.id   AF-A0A7S0YQS0-F1
#
_cell.length_a   1.000
_cell.length_b   1.000
_cell.length_c   1.000
_cell.angle_alpha   90.00
_cell.angle_beta   90.00
_cell.angle_gamma   90.00
#
_symmetry.space_group_name_H-M   'P 1'
#
loop_
_entity.id
_entity.type
_entity.pdbx_description
1 polymer ?
#
loop_
_entity_poly.entity_id
_entity_poly.type
_entity_poly.pdbx_seq_one_letter_code
_entity_poly.pdbx_strand_id
1 'polypeptide(L)'
;GSVAAFLFTWPDGDLTKRPIKLRKTGGSSLACVDLPEAGPTFGMDGLSIPLGGGGQGARCKLGPYYERRPDGSNSLFADDERITGTQLESLRVYVGAYEEGEEIPYDDALPFQLE
;
A
#
# COMPACT_ATOMS: atom_id res chain seq x y z
N GLY A 1 12.07 -6.82 1.27
CA GLY A 1 10.72 -6.51 0.78
C GLY A 1 10.69 -6.68 -0.72
N SER A 2 9.50 -6.84 -1.30
CA SER A 2 9.34 -7.22 -2.71
C SER A 2 9.19 -6.00 -3.63
N VAL A 3 9.89 -6.02 -4.78
CA VAL A 3 9.67 -5.07 -5.89
C VAL A 3 8.28 -5.27 -6.51
N ALA A 4 7.72 -6.48 -6.40
CA ALA A 4 6.37 -6.80 -6.85
C ALA A 4 5.27 -6.20 -5.97
N ALA A 5 5.60 -5.54 -4.86
CA ALA A 5 4.62 -4.85 -4.04
C ALA A 5 3.87 -3.77 -4.84
N PHE A 6 2.59 -3.61 -4.57
CA PHE A 6 1.74 -2.62 -5.22
C PHE A 6 0.69 -2.11 -4.23
N LEU A 7 0.20 -0.90 -4.51
CA LEU A 7 -0.99 -0.35 -3.90
C LEU A 7 -2.14 -0.41 -4.91
N PHE A 8 -3.37 -0.32 -4.43
CA PHE A 8 -4.53 -0.17 -5.30
C PHE A 8 -5.63 0.65 -4.64
N THR A 9 -6.50 1.25 -5.44
CA THR A 9 -7.61 2.07 -4.95
C THR A 9 -8.81 2.09 -5.89
N TRP A 10 -10.00 2.34 -5.32
CA TRP A 10 -11.20 2.81 -6.00
C TRP A 10 -11.47 4.24 -5.52
N PRO A 11 -10.98 5.26 -6.22
CA PRO A 11 -11.06 6.65 -5.73
C PRO A 11 -12.49 7.19 -5.68
N ASP A 12 -13.42 6.56 -6.42
CA ASP A 12 -14.85 6.85 -6.41
C ASP A 12 -15.65 5.94 -5.48
N GLY A 13 -14.99 5.02 -4.77
CA GLY A 13 -15.63 4.04 -3.87
C GLY A 13 -16.44 2.94 -4.58
N ASP A 14 -16.44 2.89 -5.92
CA ASP A 14 -17.23 1.92 -6.68
C ASP A 14 -16.50 0.58 -6.82
N LEU A 15 -16.71 -0.30 -5.83
CA LEU A 15 -16.08 -1.62 -5.75
C LEU A 15 -16.49 -2.58 -6.89
N THR A 16 -17.46 -2.22 -7.74
CA THR A 16 -17.86 -3.04 -8.90
C THR A 16 -16.89 -2.87 -10.08
N LYS A 17 -16.12 -1.77 -10.10
CA LYS A 17 -15.11 -1.50 -11.13
C LYS A 17 -13.80 -2.22 -10.83
N ARG A 18 -12.93 -2.32 -11.85
CA ARG A 18 -11.56 -2.79 -11.64
C ARG A 18 -10.78 -1.71 -10.86
N PRO A 19 -10.07 -2.07 -9.77
CA PRO A 19 -9.27 -1.11 -9.02
C PRO A 19 -8.10 -0.58 -9.86
N ILE A 20 -7.67 0.63 -9.56
CA ILE A 20 -6.44 1.19 -10.10
C ILE A 20 -5.27 0.55 -9.36
N LYS A 21 -4.44 -0.23 -10.05
CA LYS A 21 -3.18 -0.78 -9.50
C LYS A 21 -2.05 0.23 -9.69
N LEU A 22 -1.28 0.47 -8.63
CA LEU A 22 -0.13 1.37 -8.60
C LEU A 22 1.12 0.59 -8.19
N ARG A 23 2.03 0.41 -9.13
CA ARG A 23 3.25 -0.36 -8.92
C ARG A 23 4.21 0.40 -8.01
N LYS A 24 5.02 -0.33 -7.25
CA LYS A 24 6.19 0.25 -6.60
C LYS A 24 7.20 0.65 -7.68
N THR A 25 7.59 1.92 -7.70
CA THR A 25 8.48 2.48 -8.73
C THR A 25 9.77 3.09 -8.15
N GLY A 26 9.88 3.17 -6.83
CA GLY A 26 11.03 3.77 -6.17
C GLY A 26 11.21 3.38 -4.70
N GLY A 27 12.23 3.95 -4.07
CA GLY A 27 12.64 3.65 -2.70
C GLY A 27 13.43 2.35 -2.55
N SER A 28 13.98 2.12 -1.34
CA SER A 28 14.67 0.86 -1.02
C SER A 28 13.76 -0.35 -1.26
N SER A 29 14.33 -1.56 -1.32
CA SER A 29 13.58 -2.82 -1.41
C SER A 29 12.65 -3.08 -0.21
N LEU A 30 12.50 -2.12 0.72
CA LEU A 30 11.57 -2.19 1.83
C LEU A 30 10.17 -1.77 1.37
N ALA A 31 9.27 -2.75 1.27
CA ALA A 31 7.89 -2.53 0.82
C ALA A 31 6.96 -2.12 1.96
N CYS A 32 7.18 -2.68 3.16
CA CYS A 32 6.38 -2.44 4.35
C CYS A 32 7.29 -2.37 5.58
N VAL A 33 6.94 -1.50 6.52
CA VAL A 33 7.45 -1.46 7.89
C VAL A 33 6.25 -1.45 8.81
N ASP A 34 6.17 -2.39 9.74
CA ASP A 34 5.10 -2.46 10.72
C ASP A 34 5.70 -2.42 12.12
N LEU A 35 5.33 -1.39 12.89
CA LEU A 35 5.84 -1.14 14.23
C LEU A 35 4.66 -1.12 15.22
N PRO A 36 4.71 -1.88 16.33
CA PRO A 36 3.60 -1.95 17.30
C PRO A 36 3.14 -0.58 17.82
N GLU A 37 4.05 0.37 17.97
CA GLU A 37 3.81 1.71 18.51
C GLU A 37 3.30 2.73 17.48
N ALA A 38 3.47 2.46 16.19
CA ALA A 38 3.13 3.39 15.11
C ALA A 38 2.03 2.85 14.19
N GLY A 39 2.10 1.57 13.82
CA GLY A 39 1.30 0.94 12.78
C GLY A 39 2.06 0.78 11.46
N PRO A 40 1.41 0.21 10.43
CA PRO A 40 2.06 -0.13 9.18
C PRO A 40 2.28 1.08 8.27
N THR A 41 3.42 1.08 7.58
CA THR A 41 3.81 2.04 6.55
C THR A 41 4.33 1.32 5.31
N PHE A 42 3.83 1.69 4.14
CA PHE A 42 4.12 1.05 2.86
C PHE A 42 4.87 2.01 1.93
N GLY A 43 6.12 1.64 1.59
CA GLY A 43 7.11 2.60 1.11
C GLY A 43 7.37 3.67 2.18
N MET A 44 8.61 4.04 2.46
CA MET A 44 9.00 4.81 3.66
C MET A 44 8.04 5.96 4.06
N ASP A 45 7.38 6.62 3.09
CA ASP A 45 6.23 7.52 3.31
C ASP A 45 5.11 7.40 2.24
N GLY A 46 4.97 6.24 1.56
CA GLY A 46 4.02 6.08 0.46
C GLY A 46 2.56 6.03 0.92
N LEU A 47 2.28 5.13 1.87
CA LEU A 47 1.01 5.02 2.59
C LEU A 47 1.32 4.72 4.05
N SER A 48 0.81 5.55 4.96
CA SER A 48 0.98 5.38 6.40
C SER A 48 -0.40 5.24 7.05
N ILE A 49 -0.57 4.19 7.83
CA ILE A 49 -1.80 3.90 8.58
C ILE A 49 -1.42 3.89 10.06
N PRO A 50 -1.41 5.05 10.73
CA PRO A 50 -1.08 5.11 12.14
C PRO A 50 -2.17 4.39 12.94
N LEU A 51 -1.77 3.47 13.81
CA LEU A 51 -2.65 2.77 14.74
C LEU A 51 -2.33 3.11 16.21
N GLY A 52 -1.14 3.64 16.48
CA GLY A 52 -0.71 4.05 17.81
C GLY A 52 -1.14 5.47 18.19
N GLY A 53 -1.31 5.73 19.50
CA GLY A 53 -1.36 7.08 20.05
C GLY A 53 -2.61 7.92 19.74
N GLY A 54 -3.72 7.32 19.30
CA GLY A 54 -5.00 8.01 19.05
C GLY A 54 -5.13 8.66 17.67
N GLY A 55 -4.13 8.52 16.80
CA GLY A 55 -4.25 8.87 15.40
C GLY A 55 -4.98 7.77 14.63
N GLN A 56 -6.12 8.10 14.01
CA GLN A 56 -6.88 7.18 13.16
C GLN A 56 -6.90 7.64 11.69
N GLY A 57 -6.03 8.58 11.31
CA GLY A 57 -6.00 9.16 9.98
C GLY A 57 -4.93 8.53 9.08
N ALA A 58 -5.33 7.84 8.01
CA ALA A 58 -4.41 7.33 7.01
C ALA A 58 -3.92 8.47 6.10
N ARG A 59 -2.62 8.44 5.74
CA ARG A 59 -1.98 9.44 4.87
C ARG A 59 -1.29 8.76 3.70
N CYS A 60 -1.37 9.37 2.53
CA CYS A 60 -0.78 8.81 1.32
C CYS A 60 -0.06 9.90 0.51
N LYS A 61 1.14 9.56 0.02
CA LYS A 61 1.94 10.38 -0.89
C LYS A 61 2.54 9.50 -2.01
N LEU A 62 1.86 9.47 -3.14
CA LEU A 62 2.30 8.80 -4.36
C LEU A 62 3.34 9.63 -5.14
N GLY A 63 4.10 8.97 -5.99
CA GLY A 63 5.17 9.53 -6.82
C GLY A 63 6.56 9.02 -6.43
N PRO A 64 7.01 9.19 -5.17
CA PRO A 64 8.36 8.76 -4.77
C PRO A 64 8.54 7.23 -4.67
N TYR A 65 7.54 6.51 -4.15
CA TYR A 65 7.63 5.07 -3.88
C TYR A 65 6.70 4.24 -4.78
N TYR A 66 5.54 4.79 -5.11
CA TYR A 66 4.52 4.16 -5.94
C TYR A 66 4.09 5.10 -7.07
N GLU A 67 3.57 4.53 -8.15
CA GLU A 67 3.00 5.28 -9.27
C GLU A 67 1.95 6.28 -8.82
N ARG A 68 1.86 7.41 -9.53
CA ARG A 68 0.71 8.31 -9.41
C ARG A 68 -0.52 7.67 -10.05
N ARG A 69 -1.70 8.11 -9.64
CA ARG A 69 -2.93 7.74 -10.33
C ARG A 69 -2.89 8.23 -11.80
N PRO A 70 -3.64 7.60 -12.72
CA PRO A 70 -3.70 8.02 -14.13
C PRO A 70 -4.16 9.48 -14.34
N ASP A 71 -4.95 10.02 -13.42
CA ASP A 71 -5.40 11.41 -13.40
C ASP A 71 -4.32 12.40 -12.91
N GLY A 72 -3.13 11.92 -12.54
CA GLY A 72 -2.02 12.71 -12.01
C GLY A 72 -2.07 12.93 -10.50
N SER A 73 -3.10 12.44 -9.80
CA SER A 73 -3.20 12.57 -8.34
C SER A 73 -2.07 11.85 -7.63
N ASN A 74 -1.69 12.43 -6.49
CA ASN A 74 -0.62 11.95 -5.62
C ASN A 74 -1.13 11.27 -4.34
N SER A 75 -2.39 10.84 -4.30
CA SER A 75 -2.99 10.12 -3.17
C SER A 75 -3.85 8.94 -3.66
N LEU A 76 -3.98 7.91 -2.82
CA LEU A 76 -4.95 6.82 -3.02
C LEU A 76 -6.39 7.27 -2.74
N PHE A 77 -6.57 8.25 -1.85
CA PHE A 77 -7.87 8.68 -1.33
C PHE A 77 -8.61 9.60 -2.29
N ALA A 78 -9.87 9.92 -2.00
CA ALA A 78 -10.64 10.88 -2.77
C ALA A 78 -9.96 12.27 -2.75
N ASP A 79 -10.28 13.10 -3.75
CA ASP A 79 -9.56 14.35 -3.98
C ASP A 79 -9.69 15.35 -2.82
N ASP A 80 -10.81 15.32 -2.10
CA ASP A 80 -11.09 16.11 -0.90
C ASP A 80 -10.35 15.60 0.35
N GLU A 81 -9.94 14.33 0.39
CA GLU A 81 -9.24 13.71 1.52
C GLU A 81 -7.71 13.87 1.46
N ARG A 82 -7.20 14.42 0.35
CA ARG A 82 -5.78 14.50 0.02
C ARG A 82 -4.95 15.32 1.01
N ILE A 83 -5.54 16.34 1.61
CA ILE A 83 -4.81 17.33 2.45
C ILE A 83 -4.80 16.92 3.93
N THR A 84 -5.93 16.44 4.44
CA THR A 84 -6.12 16.12 5.85
C THR A 84 -5.76 14.68 6.20
N GLY A 85 -5.68 13.79 5.20
CA GLY A 85 -5.77 12.36 5.40
C GLY A 85 -7.22 11.92 5.53
N THR A 86 -7.46 10.62 5.38
CA THR A 86 -8.79 10.02 5.54
C THR A 86 -8.90 9.30 6.88
N GLN A 87 -10.08 9.31 7.48
CA GLN A 87 -10.36 8.57 8.71
C GLN A 87 -10.43 7.07 8.40
N LEU A 88 -9.70 6.27 9.16
CA LEU A 88 -9.72 4.82 9.04
C LEU A 88 -11.03 4.28 9.63
N GLU A 89 -11.92 3.77 8.78
CA GLU A 89 -13.15 3.11 9.22
C GLU A 89 -12.92 1.63 9.58
N SER A 90 -12.14 0.92 8.75
CA SER A 90 -11.79 -0.47 9.00
C SER A 90 -10.45 -0.82 8.37
N LEU A 91 -9.71 -1.72 9.03
CA LEU A 91 -8.47 -2.31 8.53
C LEU A 91 -8.62 -3.82 8.51
N ARG A 92 -8.29 -4.44 7.38
CA ARG A 92 -8.24 -5.90 7.22
C ARG A 92 -6.87 -6.27 6.68
N VAL A 93 -6.20 -7.19 7.37
CA VAL A 93 -4.90 -7.72 6.97
C VAL A 93 -5.12 -9.18 6.57
N TYR A 94 -4.71 -9.51 5.35
CA TYR A 94 -4.81 -10.85 4.80
C TYR A 94 -3.40 -11.42 4.68
N VAL A 95 -3.24 -12.65 5.15
CA VAL A 95 -2.02 -13.45 5.01
C VAL A 95 -2.40 -14.74 4.31
N GLY A 96 -1.52 -15.24 3.44
CA GLY A 96 -1.74 -16.56 2.85
C GLY A 96 -1.67 -17.62 3.94
N ALA A 97 -2.66 -18.50 3.98
CA ALA A 97 -2.65 -19.72 4.78
C ALA A 97 -2.32 -20.85 3.81
N TYR A 98 -1.10 -21.36 3.90
CA TYR A 98 -0.57 -22.38 2.98
C TYR A 98 -0.33 -23.68 3.76
N GLU A 99 -0.69 -24.80 3.14
CA GLU A 99 -0.42 -26.13 3.70
C GLU A 99 1.06 -26.52 3.57
N GLU A 100 1.50 -27.53 4.32
CA GLU A 100 2.87 -28.04 4.20
C GLU A 100 3.12 -28.56 2.78
N GLY A 101 4.09 -27.94 2.07
CA GLY A 101 4.46 -28.28 0.70
C GLY A 101 3.60 -27.65 -0.40
N GLU A 102 2.65 -26.78 -0.06
CA GLU A 102 1.91 -25.98 -1.05
C GLU A 102 2.85 -24.98 -1.73
N GLU A 103 2.75 -24.87 -3.06
CA GLU A 103 3.47 -23.87 -3.84
C GLU A 103 2.95 -22.48 -3.46
N ILE A 104 3.82 -21.66 -2.87
CA ILE A 104 3.48 -20.29 -2.47
C ILE A 104 3.80 -19.38 -3.66
N PRO A 105 2.80 -18.70 -4.25
CA PRO A 105 3.06 -17.81 -5.37
C PRO A 105 4.08 -16.73 -5.01
N TYR A 106 5.14 -16.61 -5.80
CA TYR A 106 6.21 -15.64 -5.61
C TYR A 106 7.01 -15.85 -4.29
N ASP A 107 7.04 -17.06 -3.72
CA ASP A 107 7.97 -17.38 -2.62
C ASP A 107 9.44 -17.32 -3.02
N ASP A 108 9.68 -17.51 -4.31
CA ASP A 108 10.93 -17.43 -5.01
C ASP A 108 11.23 -16.02 -5.52
N ALA A 109 10.41 -15.01 -5.20
CA ALA A 109 10.63 -13.64 -5.61
C ALA A 109 11.91 -13.08 -4.98
N LEU A 110 13.03 -13.45 -5.59
CA LEU A 110 14.34 -12.91 -5.32
C LEU A 110 14.28 -11.42 -5.62
N PRO A 111 14.76 -10.55 -4.71
CA PRO A 111 14.55 -9.10 -4.80
C PRO A 111 15.12 -8.40 -6.05
N PHE A 112 15.68 -9.12 -7.03
CA PHE A 112 16.51 -8.59 -8.10
C PHE A 112 16.19 -9.09 -9.52
N GLN A 113 15.17 -9.91 -9.76
CA GLN A 113 14.85 -10.34 -11.13
C GLN A 113 13.65 -9.61 -11.70
N LEU A 114 13.93 -8.43 -12.27
CA LEU A 114 13.19 -7.86 -13.39
C LEU A 114 14.26 -7.37 -14.39
N GLU A 115 14.61 -8.24 -15.35
CA GLU A 115 15.21 -7.79 -16.62
C GLU A 115 14.15 -7.11 -17.50
#